data_AF-A0A257GX55-F1
#
_entry.id   AF-A0A257GX55-F1
#
_cell.length_a   1.000
_cell.length_b   1.000
_cell.length_c   1.000
_cell.angle_alpha   90.00
_cell.angle_beta   90.00
_cell.angle_gamma   90.00
#
_symmetry.space_group_name_H-M   'P 1'
#
loop_
_entity.id
_entity.type
_entity.pdbx_description
1 polymer ?
#
loop_
_entity_poly.entity_id
_entity_poly.type
_entity_poly.pdbx_seq_one_letter_code
_entity_poly.pdbx_strand_id
1 'polypeptide(L)'
;NVTFFPMHFLGLAGMPRRYADYPMQFADFNAVASVGALFFGLAQVYFFLFIVLPTMLGKGEKAPQKPWEAAEGLEWEVPSPAPFHTFENPPKLDVTATKVIG
;
A
#
# COMPACT_ATOMS: atom_id res chain seq x y z
N ASN A 1 8.90 3.97 -13.48
CA ASN A 1 8.88 2.59 -12.95
C ASN A 1 10.05 1.84 -13.56
N VAL A 2 11.13 1.60 -12.80
CA VAL A 2 12.37 1.01 -13.34
C VAL A 2 12.34 -0.52 -13.31
N THR A 3 11.58 -1.12 -12.40
CA THR A 3 11.52 -2.57 -12.21
C THR A 3 10.66 -3.25 -13.27
N PHE A 4 9.46 -2.72 -13.54
CA PHE A 4 8.47 -3.41 -14.39
C PHE A 4 8.43 -2.92 -15.83
N PHE A 5 8.86 -1.69 -16.08
CA PHE A 5 8.82 -1.12 -17.42
C PHE A 5 9.77 -1.83 -18.41
N PRO A 6 11.04 -2.17 -18.06
CA PRO A 6 11.93 -2.93 -18.94
C PRO A 6 11.38 -4.28 -19.40
N MET A 7 10.52 -4.91 -18.59
CA MET A 7 9.90 -6.19 -18.94
C MET A 7 8.97 -6.12 -20.16
N HIS A 8 8.46 -4.93 -20.50
CA HIS A 8 7.68 -4.75 -21.73
C HIS A 8 8.56 -4.95 -22.98
N PHE A 9 9.79 -4.44 -22.96
CA PHE A 9 10.75 -4.63 -24.05
C PHE A 9 11.22 -6.09 -24.13
N LEU A 10 11.45 -6.74 -22.98
CA LEU A 10 11.78 -8.18 -22.94
C LEU A 10 10.65 -9.04 -23.52
N GLY A 11 9.40 -8.76 -23.17
CA GLY A 11 8.24 -9.46 -23.71
C GLY A 11 8.07 -9.26 -25.22
N LEU A 12 8.25 -8.02 -25.71
CA LEU A 12 8.24 -7.71 -27.14
C LEU A 12 9.39 -8.36 -27.90
N ALA A 13 10.56 -8.49 -27.28
CA ALA A 13 11.72 -9.18 -27.83
C ALA A 13 11.60 -10.72 -27.79
N GLY A 14 10.47 -11.25 -27.33
CA GLY A 14 10.15 -12.68 -27.37
C GLY A 14 10.65 -13.49 -26.19
N MET A 15 11.03 -12.86 -25.07
CA MET A 15 11.38 -13.58 -23.83
C MET A 15 10.10 -14.15 -23.18
N PRO A 16 9.89 -15.49 -23.17
CA PRO A 16 8.70 -16.05 -22.56
C PRO A 16 8.85 -16.08 -21.03
N ARG A 17 7.72 -16.07 -20.31
CA ARG A 17 7.72 -16.11 -18.84
C ARG A 17 8.23 -17.45 -18.29
N ARG A 18 8.73 -17.42 -17.04
CA ARG A 18 9.10 -18.60 -16.23
C ARG A 18 10.32 -19.39 -16.71
N TYR A 19 11.20 -18.77 -17.49
CA TYR A 19 12.51 -19.33 -17.83
C TYR A 19 13.55 -18.92 -16.78
N ALA A 20 14.29 -19.90 -16.26
CA ALA A 20 15.35 -19.66 -15.28
C ALA A 20 16.62 -19.10 -15.96
N ASP A 21 16.97 -19.68 -17.12
CA ASP A 21 18.09 -19.25 -17.94
C ASP A 21 17.60 -18.57 -19.23
N TYR A 22 18.32 -17.55 -19.68
CA TYR A 22 17.99 -16.79 -20.88
C TYR A 22 19.26 -16.43 -21.69
N PRO A 23 19.14 -16.30 -23.03
CA PRO A 23 20.28 -15.88 -23.86
C PRO A 23 20.78 -14.47 -23.54
N MET A 24 22.06 -14.22 -23.81
CA MET A 24 22.75 -12.94 -23.54
C MET A 24 22.05 -11.70 -24.12
N GLN A 25 21.25 -11.85 -25.19
CA GLN A 25 20.48 -10.76 -25.80
C GLN A 25 19.45 -10.11 -24.85
N PHE A 26 19.05 -10.80 -23.78
CA PHE A 26 18.11 -10.30 -22.79
C PHE A 26 18.79 -9.78 -21.51
N ALA A 27 20.12 -9.85 -21.41
CA ALA A 27 20.86 -9.55 -20.19
C ALA A 27 20.71 -8.09 -19.75
N ASP A 28 20.80 -7.12 -20.67
CA ASP A 28 20.79 -5.70 -20.32
C ASP A 28 19.48 -5.27 -19.64
N PHE A 29 18.34 -5.63 -20.23
CA PHE A 29 17.03 -5.28 -19.66
C PHE A 29 16.72 -6.08 -18.39
N ASN A 30 17.18 -7.34 -18.27
CA ASN A 30 17.07 -8.10 -17.03
C ASN A 30 17.95 -7.52 -15.92
N ALA A 31 19.14 -7.02 -16.24
CA ALA A 31 20.02 -6.37 -15.28
C ALA A 31 19.40 -5.07 -14.74
N VAL A 32 18.85 -4.22 -15.62
CA VAL A 32 18.13 -3.00 -15.20
C VAL A 32 16.92 -3.34 -14.32
N ALA A 33 16.12 -4.33 -14.70
CA ALA A 33 14.98 -4.78 -13.91
C ALA A 33 15.41 -5.32 -12.53
N SER A 34 16.54 -6.04 -12.47
CA SER A 34 17.10 -6.60 -11.23
C SER A 34 17.59 -5.52 -10.27
N VAL A 35 18.28 -4.49 -10.78
CA VAL A 35 18.67 -3.32 -9.98
C VAL A 35 17.43 -2.59 -9.46
N GLY A 36 16.42 -2.38 -10.31
CA GLY A 36 15.15 -1.80 -9.89
C GLY A 36 14.43 -2.63 -8.82
N ALA A 37 14.46 -3.96 -8.92
CA ALA A 37 13.87 -4.87 -7.94
C ALA A 37 14.59 -4.78 -6.59
N LEU A 38 15.92 -4.65 -6.58
CA LEU A 38 16.69 -4.45 -5.35
C LEU A 38 16.28 -3.14 -4.66
N PHE A 39 16.19 -2.03 -5.39
CA PHE A 39 15.71 -0.76 -4.83
C PHE A 39 14.29 -0.88 -4.27
N PHE A 40 13.40 -1.60 -4.95
CA PHE A 40 12.05 -1.85 -4.46
C PHE A 40 12.04 -2.63 -3.15
N GLY A 41 12.87 -3.68 -3.04
CA GLY A 41 13.05 -4.43 -1.79
C GLY A 41 13.61 -3.55 -0.65
N LEU A 42 14.60 -2.71 -0.94
CA LEU A 42 15.14 -1.77 0.05
C LEU A 42 14.10 -0.73 0.50
N ALA A 43 13.22 -0.27 -0.39
CA ALA A 43 12.13 0.63 -0.02
C ALA A 43 11.14 -0.04 0.96
N GLN A 44 10.87 -1.35 0.82
CA GLN A 44 10.05 -2.09 1.78
C GLN A 44 10.72 -2.19 3.15
N VAL A 45 12.03 -2.48 3.18
CA VAL A 45 12.81 -2.52 4.43
C VAL A 45 12.80 -1.14 5.11
N TYR A 46 12.99 -0.07 4.33
CA TYR A 46 12.90 1.30 4.83
C TYR A 46 11.52 1.59 5.43
N PHE A 47 10.43 1.28 4.71
CA PHE A 47 9.06 1.48 5.19
C PHE A 47 8.83 0.75 6.52
N PHE A 48 9.30 -0.49 6.64
CA PHE A 48 9.14 -1.25 7.87
C PHE A 48 9.92 -0.63 9.04
N LEU A 49 11.21 -0.31 8.85
CA LEU A 49 12.07 0.16 9.93
C LEU A 49 11.78 1.59 10.37
N PHE A 50 11.38 2.48 9.46
CA PHE A 50 11.24 3.90 9.74
C PHE A 50 9.79 4.37 9.89
N ILE A 51 8.82 3.60 9.41
CA ILE A 51 7.40 3.94 9.55
C ILE A 51 6.71 2.95 10.48
N VAL A 52 6.66 1.67 10.11
CA VAL A 52 5.89 0.66 10.87
C VAL A 52 6.45 0.46 12.29
N LEU A 53 7.74 0.21 12.42
CA LEU A 53 8.35 -0.10 13.72
C LEU A 53 8.23 1.06 14.73
N PRO A 54 8.51 2.33 14.39
CA PRO A 54 8.29 3.45 15.30
C PRO A 54 6.82 3.62 15.69
N THR A 55 5.87 3.46 14.75
CA THR A 55 4.44 3.54 15.04
C THR A 55 3.99 2.44 16.00
N MET A 56 4.47 1.20 15.82
CA MET A 56 4.20 0.09 16.75
C MET A 56 4.77 0.33 18.14
N LEU A 57 5.90 1.03 18.24
CA LEU A 57 6.52 1.45 19.50
C LEU A 57 5.85 2.70 20.11
N GLY A 58 4.77 3.21 19.50
CA GLY A 58 4.03 4.37 19.98
C GLY A 58 4.77 5.70 19.81
N LYS A 59 5.74 5.78 18.89
CA LYS A 59 6.47 7.01 18.59
C LYS A 59 5.71 7.83 17.55
N GLY A 60 5.36 9.07 17.90
CA GLY A 60 4.69 10.03 17.01
C GLY A 60 3.41 10.62 17.62
N GLU A 61 2.83 11.61 16.95
CA GLU A 61 1.52 12.15 17.30
C GLU A 61 0.43 11.15 16.93
N LYS A 62 -0.58 11.01 17.80
CA LYS A 62 -1.74 10.18 17.49
C LYS A 62 -2.54 10.84 16.37
N ALA A 63 -2.90 10.05 15.36
CA ALA A 63 -3.74 10.54 14.28
C ALA A 63 -5.06 11.09 14.86
N PRO A 64 -5.55 12.25 14.38
CA PRO A 64 -6.87 12.73 14.74
C PRO A 64 -7.94 11.75 14.23
N GLN A 65 -9.13 11.78 14.81
CA GLN A 65 -10.22 10.86 14.47
C GLN A 65 -10.57 10.89 12.97
N LYS A 66 -10.51 12.07 12.36
CA LYS A 66 -10.64 12.26 10.91
C LYS A 66 -9.35 12.86 10.34
N PRO A 67 -8.37 12.03 9.93
CA PRO A 67 -7.10 12.50 9.39
C PRO A 67 -7.18 12.98 7.93
N TRP A 68 -8.24 12.63 7.21
CA TRP A 68 -8.42 13.00 5.79
C TRP A 68 -9.60 13.98 5.63
N GLU A 69 -9.42 15.05 4.87
CA GLU A 69 -10.43 16.11 4.71
C GLU A 69 -11.74 15.61 4.09
N ALA A 70 -11.65 14.72 3.09
CA ALA A 70 -12.78 14.14 2.37
C ALA A 70 -13.15 12.72 2.85
N ALA A 71 -12.73 12.32 4.06
CA ALA A 71 -13.17 11.05 4.62
C ALA A 71 -14.68 11.09 4.92
N GLU A 72 -15.41 10.19 4.26
CA GLU A 72 -16.84 9.93 4.46
C GLU A 72 -17.01 8.44 4.77
N GLY A 73 -18.02 8.10 5.58
CA GLY A 73 -18.23 6.75 6.07
C GLY A 73 -18.30 6.69 7.59
N LEU A 74 -18.96 5.66 8.10
CA LEU A 74 -19.21 5.48 9.52
C LEU A 74 -17.94 5.17 10.32
N GLU A 75 -16.90 4.65 9.66
CA GLU A 75 -15.62 4.34 10.29
C GLU A 75 -14.90 5.57 10.84
N TRP A 76 -15.20 6.77 10.31
CA TRP A 76 -14.60 8.03 10.77
C TRP A 76 -15.36 8.67 11.93
N GLU A 77 -16.58 8.20 12.22
CA GLU A 77 -17.38 8.64 13.38
C GLU A 77 -17.08 7.82 14.64
N VAL A 78 -16.38 6.69 14.49
CA VAL A 78 -15.99 5.78 15.57
C VAL A 78 -14.62 6.20 16.13
N PRO A 79 -14.38 6.11 17.45
CA PRO A 79 -13.06 6.39 18.01
C PRO A 79 -11.99 5.41 17.48
N SER A 80 -10.75 5.87 17.41
CA SER A 80 -9.58 5.04 17.07
C SER A 80 -8.70 4.88 18.31
N PRO A 81 -8.50 3.66 18.85
CA PRO A 81 -8.93 2.35 18.33
C PRO A 81 -10.43 2.10 18.48
N ALA A 82 -11.00 1.35 17.53
CA ALA A 82 -12.41 1.00 17.56
C ALA A 82 -12.74 0.10 18.77
N PRO A 83 -13.92 0.29 19.41
CA PRO A 83 -14.41 -0.60 20.45
C PRO A 83 -14.76 -1.98 19.88
N PHE A 84 -14.83 -3.00 20.74
CA PHE A 84 -15.13 -4.38 20.33
C PHE A 84 -16.49 -4.51 19.63
N HIS A 85 -17.52 -3.82 20.15
CA HIS A 85 -18.79 -3.62 19.48
C HIS A 85 -18.91 -2.15 19.08
N THR A 86 -18.96 -1.89 17.76
CA THR A 86 -18.96 -0.53 17.20
C THR A 86 -20.25 0.23 17.50
N PHE A 87 -21.40 -0.44 17.39
CA PHE A 87 -22.71 0.13 17.69
C PHE A 87 -23.57 -0.91 18.40
N GLU A 88 -24.05 -0.58 19.61
CA GLU A 88 -25.03 -1.42 20.33
C GLU A 88 -26.42 -1.32 19.70
N ASN A 89 -26.79 -0.11 19.24
CA ASN A 89 -28.01 0.15 18.51
C ASN A 89 -27.67 0.66 17.10
N PRO A 90 -28.41 0.27 16.05
CA PRO A 90 -28.18 0.77 14.71
C PRO A 90 -28.28 2.30 14.67
N PRO A 91 -27.22 3.02 14.21
CA PRO A 91 -27.27 4.46 14.08
C PRO A 91 -28.30 4.85 13.01
N LYS A 92 -29.00 5.96 13.23
CA LYS A 92 -29.81 6.59 12.18
C LYS A 92 -28.86 7.29 11.22
N LEU A 93 -29.11 7.14 9.93
CA LEU A 93 -28.17 7.56 8.89
C LEU A 93 -28.73 8.68 8.01
N ASP A 94 -27.77 9.47 7.50
CA ASP A 94 -27.77 10.13 6.19
C ASP A 94 -28.76 9.58 5.14
N VAL A 95 -29.51 10.35 4.34
CA VAL A 95 -30.06 9.85 3.07
C VAL A 95 -28.98 9.25 2.17
N THR A 96 -27.73 9.69 2.32
CA THR A 96 -26.54 9.16 1.63
C THR A 96 -25.88 7.99 2.37
N ALA A 97 -26.36 7.63 3.56
CA ALA A 97 -25.79 6.60 4.44
C ALA A 97 -24.30 6.80 4.84
N THR A 98 -23.76 8.02 4.71
CA THR A 98 -22.34 8.31 4.99
C THR A 98 -22.07 8.93 6.36
N LYS A 99 -23.11 9.41 7.06
CA LYS A 99 -23.00 10.07 8.37
C LYS A 99 -24.10 9.59 9.31
N VAL A 100 -23.80 9.54 10.60
CA VAL A 100 -24.80 9.29 11.65
C VAL A 100 -25.59 10.58 11.90
N ILE A 101 -26.91 10.50 11.76
CA ILE A 101 -27.84 11.56 12.15
C ILE A 101 -28.48 11.15 13.47
N GLY A 102 -28.07 11.76 14.58
CA GLY A 102 -28.80 11.69 15.85
C GLY A 102 -28.88 10.31 16.50
#